data_AF-G8JU54-F1
#
_entry.id   AF-G8JU54-F1
#
_cell.length_a   1.000
_cell.length_b   1.000
_cell.length_c   1.000
_cell.angle_alpha   90.00
_cell.angle_beta   90.00
_cell.angle_gamma   90.00
#
_symmetry.space_group_name_H-M   'P 1'
#
loop_
_entity.id
_entity.type
_entity.pdbx_description
1 polymer ?
#
loop_
_entity_poly.entity_id
_entity_poly.type
_entity_poly.pdbx_seq_one_letter_code
_entity_poly.pdbx_strand_id
1 'polypeptide(L)'
;MNHSQEPVVPSDTIARIFQLCSFTQDSTRITEDTITLTEKYIKLFVREAVLRSLENKDKVKKEDGKGSLIEGPVLHHTDLEEISGILLLDF
;
A
#
# COMPACT_ATOMS: atom_id res chain seq x y z
N MET A 1 -11.31 25.39 -7.62
CA MET A 1 -11.29 24.36 -6.55
C MET A 1 -11.11 23.02 -7.23
N ASN A 2 -9.87 22.53 -7.32
CA ASN A 2 -9.61 21.20 -7.87
C ASN A 2 -9.93 20.20 -6.76
N HIS A 3 -11.07 19.53 -6.85
CA HIS A 3 -11.25 18.28 -6.12
C HIS A 3 -10.30 17.27 -6.76
N SER A 4 -9.09 17.16 -6.23
CA SER A 4 -8.24 16.00 -6.49
C SER A 4 -9.01 14.79 -5.98
N GLN A 5 -9.67 14.06 -6.88
CA GLN A 5 -10.33 12.80 -6.53
C GLN A 5 -9.27 11.93 -5.87
N GLU A 6 -9.53 11.49 -4.63
CA GLU A 6 -8.62 10.54 -3.99
C GLU A 6 -8.49 9.32 -4.92
N PRO A 7 -7.27 8.78 -5.10
CA PRO A 7 -7.10 7.57 -5.91
C PRO A 7 -7.90 6.43 -5.28
N VAL A 8 -8.75 5.81 -6.09
CA VAL A 8 -9.66 4.71 -5.75
C VAL A 8 -9.24 3.48 -6.54
N VAL A 9 -9.20 2.32 -5.86
CA VAL A 9 -9.01 1.04 -6.54
C VAL A 9 -10.36 0.62 -7.13
N PRO A 10 -10.50 0.39 -8.45
CA PRO A 10 -11.79 0.05 -9.04
C PRO A 10 -12.36 -1.26 -8.49
N SER A 11 -13.66 -1.26 -8.14
CA SER A 11 -14.36 -2.43 -7.58
C SER A 11 -14.22 -3.69 -8.43
N ASP A 12 -14.31 -3.56 -9.76
CA ASP A 12 -14.14 -4.68 -10.70
C ASP A 12 -12.72 -5.28 -10.64
N THR A 13 -11.71 -4.46 -10.34
CA THR A 13 -10.34 -4.94 -10.15
C THR A 13 -10.23 -5.76 -8.87
N ILE A 14 -10.82 -5.30 -7.78
CA ILE A 14 -10.83 -6.03 -6.50
C ILE A 14 -11.57 -7.37 -6.67
N ALA A 15 -12.78 -7.34 -7.25
CA ALA A 15 -13.56 -8.55 -7.51
C ALA A 15 -12.79 -9.56 -8.38
N ARG A 16 -12.14 -9.08 -9.44
CA ARG A 16 -11.31 -9.92 -10.31
C ARG A 16 -10.10 -10.51 -9.60
N ILE A 17 -9.41 -9.75 -8.74
CA ILE A 17 -8.28 -10.27 -7.95
C ILE A 17 -8.73 -11.40 -7.03
N PHE A 18 -9.85 -11.22 -6.32
CA PHE A 18 -10.39 -12.30 -5.47
C PHE A 18 -10.73 -13.54 -6.28
N GLN A 19 -11.42 -13.39 -7.41
CA GLN A 19 -11.83 -14.51 -8.25
C GLN A 19 -10.66 -15.27 -8.88
N LEU A 20 -9.60 -14.57 -9.30
CA LEU A 20 -8.47 -15.19 -10.01
C LEU A 20 -7.36 -15.69 -9.06
N CYS A 21 -7.16 -15.02 -7.92
CA CYS A 21 -5.97 -15.23 -7.10
C CYS A 21 -6.27 -15.75 -5.69
N SER A 22 -7.51 -15.63 -5.20
CA SER A 22 -7.83 -15.93 -3.79
C SER A 22 -8.83 -17.08 -3.64
N PHE A 23 -9.91 -17.09 -4.43
CA PHE A 23 -10.94 -18.12 -4.34
C PHE A 23 -10.44 -19.44 -4.93
N THR A 24 -10.59 -20.50 -4.14
CA THR A 24 -10.23 -21.86 -4.56
C THR A 24 -11.41 -22.60 -5.19
N GLN A 25 -12.63 -22.08 -5.05
CA GLN A 25 -13.86 -22.67 -5.58
C GLN A 25 -14.51 -21.70 -6.57
N ASP A 26 -14.84 -22.17 -7.76
CA ASP A 26 -15.44 -21.33 -8.82
C ASP A 26 -16.83 -20.78 -8.44
N SER A 27 -17.51 -21.41 -7.48
CA SER A 27 -18.81 -20.98 -6.97
C SER A 27 -18.74 -19.91 -5.87
N THR A 28 -17.56 -19.59 -5.35
CA THR A 28 -17.39 -18.54 -4.34
C THR A 28 -17.77 -17.17 -4.91
N ARG A 29 -18.51 -16.38 -4.13
CA ARG A 29 -18.95 -15.03 -4.50
C ARG A 29 -18.59 -14.06 -3.38
N ILE A 30 -18.40 -12.80 -3.74
CA ILE A 30 -18.13 -11.69 -2.84
C ILE A 30 -19.25 -10.66 -2.97
N THR A 31 -19.68 -10.08 -1.84
CA THR A 31 -20.71 -9.05 -1.84
C THR A 31 -20.11 -7.68 -2.16
N GLU A 32 -20.95 -6.77 -2.65
CA GLU A 32 -20.55 -5.39 -2.95
C GLU A 32 -20.04 -4.65 -1.70
N ASP A 33 -20.69 -4.87 -0.55
CA ASP A 33 -20.26 -4.31 0.74
C ASP A 33 -18.85 -4.78 1.12
N THR A 34 -18.54 -6.07 0.90
CA THR A 34 -17.19 -6.60 1.17
C THR A 34 -16.17 -6.02 0.20
N ILE A 35 -16.49 -5.87 -1.09
CA ILE A 35 -15.61 -5.20 -2.05
C ILE A 35 -15.29 -3.77 -1.58
N THR A 36 -16.31 -3.02 -1.17
CA THR A 36 -16.18 -1.65 -0.66
C THR A 36 -15.32 -1.58 0.60
N LEU A 37 -15.43 -2.57 1.50
CA LEU A 37 -14.56 -2.68 2.67
C LEU A 37 -13.11 -3.00 2.27
N THR A 38 -12.91 -3.94 1.34
CA THR A 38 -11.58 -4.32 0.86
C THR A 38 -10.88 -3.16 0.16
N GLU A 39 -11.60 -2.31 -0.57
CA GLU A 39 -11.05 -1.09 -1.16
C GLU A 39 -10.36 -0.22 -0.09
N LYS A 40 -11.04 0.02 1.03
CA LYS A 40 -10.49 0.79 2.15
C LYS A 40 -9.29 0.09 2.79
N TYR A 41 -9.34 -1.23 2.92
CA TYR A 41 -8.25 -2.03 3.47
C TYR A 41 -6.99 -1.98 2.57
N ILE A 42 -7.13 -2.16 1.25
CA ILE A 42 -6.01 -2.04 0.29
C ILE A 42 -5.41 -0.63 0.36
N LYS A 43 -6.25 0.40 0.44
CA LYS A 43 -5.79 1.79 0.57
C LYS A 43 -5.01 2.03 1.86
N LEU A 44 -5.47 1.45 2.97
CA LEU A 44 -4.77 1.50 4.26
C LEU A 44 -3.42 0.80 4.16
N PHE A 45 -3.39 -0.41 3.62
CA PHE A 45 -2.16 -1.19 3.42
C PHE A 45 -1.12 -0.43 2.58
N VAL A 46 -1.52 0.12 1.43
CA VAL A 46 -0.63 0.89 0.56
C VAL A 46 -0.12 2.15 1.25
N ARG A 47 -0.99 2.87 1.99
CA ARG A 47 -0.57 4.05 2.76
C ARG A 47 0.46 3.69 3.83
N GLU A 48 0.23 2.62 4.58
CA GLU A 48 1.17 2.12 5.59
C GLU A 48 2.51 1.72 4.98
N ALA A 49 2.50 1.01 3.85
CA ALA A 49 3.71 0.64 3.13
C ALA A 49 4.55 1.87 2.75
N VAL A 50 3.91 2.92 2.21
CA VAL A 50 4.58 4.17 1.83
C VAL A 50 5.10 4.92 3.05
N LEU A 51 4.27 5.11 4.08
CA LEU A 51 4.64 5.86 5.27
C LEU A 51 5.79 5.20 6.04
N ARG A 52 5.75 3.88 6.21
CA ARG A 52 6.83 3.14 6.89
C ARG A 52 8.12 3.14 6.10
N SER A 53 8.04 3.06 4.76
CA SER A 53 9.22 3.20 3.90
C SER A 53 9.87 4.58 4.05
N LEU A 54 9.06 5.65 4.08
CA LEU A 54 9.54 7.02 4.31
C LEU A 54 10.18 7.17 5.69
N GLU A 55 9.51 6.68 6.74
CA GLU A 55 9.99 6.78 8.11
C GLU A 55 11.30 6.01 8.32
N ASN A 56 11.40 4.79 7.77
CA ASN A 56 12.62 3.99 7.84
C ASN A 56 13.78 4.70 7.13
N LYS A 57 13.54 5.22 5.92
CA LYS A 57 14.55 5.96 5.15
C LYS A 57 15.04 7.22 5.86
N ASP A 58 14.14 7.96 6.51
CA ASP A 58 14.50 9.14 7.28
C ASP A 58 15.32 8.79 8.54
N LYS A 59 15.07 7.64 9.16
CA LYS A 59 15.90 7.13 10.27
C LYS A 59 17.31 6.80 9.80
N VAL A 60 17.44 6.01 8.72
CA VAL A 60 18.75 5.63 8.16
C VAL A 60 19.57 6.85 7.73
N LYS A 61 18.95 7.83 7.05
CA LYS A 61 19.65 9.08 6.65
C LYS A 61 20.15 9.91 7.83
N LYS A 62 19.42 9.93 8.95
CA LYS A 62 19.86 10.63 10.17
C LYS A 62 21.05 9.94 10.82
N GLU A 63 21.12 8.62 10.74
CA GLU A 63 22.25 7.82 11.24
C GLU A 63 23.50 8.01 10.35
N ASP A 64 23.31 8.10 9.03
CA ASP A 64 24.42 8.24 8.06
C ASP A 64 24.99 9.67 7.94
N GLY A 65 24.44 10.66 8.65
CA GLY A 65 24.95 12.04 8.68
C GLY A 65 24.93 12.80 7.34
N LYS A 66 24.45 12.19 6.25
CA LYS A 66 24.32 12.80 4.92
C LYS A 66 22.98 13.54 4.80
N GLY A 67 22.97 14.79 5.25
CA GLY A 67 21.88 15.72 4.95
C GLY A 67 21.88 16.12 3.47
N SER A 68 21.10 15.43 2.65
CA SER A 68 20.85 15.89 1.27
C SER A 68 19.76 16.95 1.28
N LEU A 69 20.16 18.19 0.98
CA LEU A 69 19.26 19.32 0.76
C LEU A 69 18.70 19.25 -0.69
N ILE A 70 17.39 19.47 -0.83
CA ILE A 70 16.65 20.03 -2.00
C ILE A 70 15.67 19.09 -2.76
N GLU A 71 15.77 17.76 -2.72
CA GLU A 71 14.74 16.90 -3.33
C GLU A 71 13.84 16.23 -2.28
N GLY A 72 12.52 16.26 -2.53
CA GLY A 72 11.54 15.56 -1.69
C GLY A 72 11.88 14.07 -1.57
N PRO A 73 11.37 13.37 -0.54
CA PRO A 73 11.76 11.99 -0.30
C PRO A 73 11.32 11.09 -1.46
N VAL A 74 12.28 10.64 -2.26
CA VAL A 74 12.07 9.64 -3.32
C VAL A 74 12.23 8.27 -2.69
N LEU A 75 11.23 7.41 -2.82
CA LEU A 75 11.30 6.00 -2.42
C LEU A 75 11.82 5.14 -3.58
N HIS A 76 12.70 4.20 -3.26
CA HIS A 76 13.14 3.10 -4.11
C HIS A 76 12.52 1.80 -3.61
N HIS A 77 12.56 0.75 -4.44
CA HIS A 77 12.03 -0.56 -4.07
C HIS A 77 12.72 -1.14 -2.81
N THR A 78 14.00 -0.84 -2.60
CA THR A 78 14.77 -1.27 -1.42
C THR A 78 14.17 -0.74 -0.11
N ASP A 79 13.65 0.49 -0.12
CA ASP A 79 13.04 1.09 1.09
C ASP A 79 11.79 0.29 1.53
N LEU A 80 11.06 -0.28 0.57
CA LEU A 80 9.90 -1.15 0.83
C LEU A 80 10.35 -2.56 1.25
N GLU A 81 11.37 -3.11 0.60
CA GLU A 81 11.93 -4.43 0.93
C GLU A 81 12.40 -4.49 2.39
N GLU A 82 13.06 -3.45 2.87
CA GLU A 82 13.57 -3.34 4.25
C GLU A 82 12.45 -3.42 5.30
N ILE A 83 11.27 -2.87 5.01
CA ILE A 83 10.14 -2.85 5.96
C ILE A 83 9.12 -3.97 5.70
N SER A 84 9.24 -4.69 4.58
CA SER A 84 8.25 -5.66 4.10
C SER A 84 7.96 -6.77 5.12
N GLY A 85 8.96 -7.27 5.82
CA GLY A 85 8.80 -8.33 6.82
C GLY A 85 7.87 -7.92 7.97
N ILE A 86 8.08 -6.73 8.54
CA ILE A 86 7.24 -6.22 9.64
C ILE A 86 5.87 -5.80 9.10
N LEU A 87 5.82 -5.17 7.92
CA LEU A 87 4.57 -4.79 7.27
C LEU A 87 3.65 -6.01 7.07
N LEU A 88 4.19 -7.15 6.63
CA LEU A 88 3.42 -8.37 6.39
C LEU A 88 3.03 -9.13 7.67
N LEU A 89 3.61 -8.79 8.83
CA LEU A 89 3.17 -9.36 10.11
C LEU A 89 1.95 -8.64 10.68
N ASP A 90 1.74 -7.38 10.31
CA ASP A 90 0.62 -6.56 10.79
C ASP A 90 -0.68 -6.78 9.99
N PHE A 91 -0.60 -7.37 8.80
CA PHE A 91 -1.70 -7.54 7.85
C PHE A 91 -1.93 -9.01 7.51
#